data_AF-A0A166U4I0-F1
#
_entry.id   AF-A0A166U4I0-F1
#
_cell.length_a   1.000
_cell.length_b   1.000
_cell.length_c   1.000
_cell.angle_alpha   90.00
_cell.angle_beta   90.00
_cell.angle_gamma   90.00
#
_symmetry.space_group_name_H-M   'P 1'
#
loop_
_entity.id
_entity.type
_entity.pdbx_description
1 polymer ?
#
loop_
_entity_poly.entity_id
_entity_poly.type
_entity_poly.pdbx_seq_one_letter_code
_entity_poly.pdbx_strand_id
1 'polypeptide(L)' 'FLLAVPKKKVSHSRKSMRSADKGLVDKQNIVNCPACGMPKLSHHLCQECYGSLSRQWKME' A
#
# COMPACT_ATOMS: atom_id res chain seq x y z
N PHE A 1 -21.78 -8.18 -34.24
CA PHE A 1 -21.37 -7.91 -32.84
C PHE A 1 -22.55 -8.20 -31.92
N LEU A 2 -22.34 -8.94 -30.82
CA LEU A 2 -23.40 -9.29 -29.88
C LEU A 2 -23.20 -8.49 -28.58
N LEU A 3 -24.14 -7.60 -28.27
CA LEU A 3 -24.09 -6.71 -27.10
C LEU A 3 -24.63 -7.45 -25.87
N ALA A 4 -23.79 -8.27 -25.24
CA ALA A 4 -24.18 -8.99 -24.03
C ALA A 4 -24.35 -8.01 -22.86
N VAL A 5 -25.50 -8.09 -22.18
CA VAL A 5 -25.83 -7.28 -21.00
C VAL A 5 -26.30 -8.17 -19.84
N PRO A 6 -26.08 -7.75 -18.58
CA PRO A 6 -26.63 -8.47 -17.43
C PRO A 6 -28.16 -8.54 -17.49
N LYS A 7 -28.71 -9.76 -17.41
CA LYS A 7 -30.18 -9.95 -17.47
C LYS A 7 -30.90 -9.52 -16.19
N LYS A 8 -30.24 -9.62 -15.04
CA LYS A 8 -30.81 -9.36 -13.70
C LYS A 8 -29.80 -8.69 -12.79
N LYS A 9 -30.31 -7.91 -11.82
CA LYS A 9 -29.51 -7.31 -10.75
C LYS A 9 -28.93 -8.41 -9.85
N VAL A 10 -27.68 -8.25 -9.44
CA VAL A 10 -27.02 -9.15 -8.49
C VAL A 10 -27.63 -8.97 -7.10
N SER A 11 -27.93 -10.08 -6.40
CA SER A 11 -28.45 -10.04 -5.02
C SER A 11 -27.40 -9.55 -4.02
N HIS A 12 -27.85 -9.08 -2.85
CA HIS A 12 -26.96 -8.59 -1.80
C HIS A 12 -25.92 -9.64 -1.39
N SER A 13 -26.36 -10.88 -1.13
CA SER A 13 -25.49 -12.01 -0.77
C SER A 13 -24.45 -12.29 -1.86
N ARG A 14 -24.85 -12.36 -3.15
CA ARG A 14 -23.91 -12.59 -4.27
C ARG A 14 -22.89 -11.46 -4.43
N LYS A 15 -23.29 -10.21 -4.20
CA LYS A 15 -22.38 -9.06 -4.18
C LYS A 15 -21.38 -9.16 -3.02
N SER A 16 -21.85 -9.54 -1.83
CA SER A 16 -21.04 -9.68 -0.63
C SER A 16 -20.01 -10.79 -0.77
N MET A 17 -20.42 -12.00 -1.18
CA MET A 17 -19.51 -13.13 -1.40
C MET A 17 -18.41 -12.78 -2.40
N ARG A 18 -18.76 -12.14 -3.53
CA ARG A 18 -17.77 -11.68 -4.52
C ARG A 18 -16.80 -10.61 -3.99
N SER A 19 -17.15 -9.93 -2.90
CA SER A 19 -16.30 -8.89 -2.30
C SER A 19 -15.48 -9.39 -1.11
N ALA A 20 -15.73 -10.63 -0.64
CA ALA A 20 -15.07 -11.18 0.54
C ALA A 20 -13.55 -11.29 0.37
N ASP A 21 -13.09 -11.63 -0.83
CA ASP A 21 -11.66 -11.86 -1.11
C ASP A 21 -10.86 -10.56 -1.33
N LYS A 22 -11.48 -9.39 -1.13
CA LYS A 22 -10.88 -8.07 -1.44
C LYS A 22 -10.37 -7.33 -0.20
N GLY A 23 -10.14 -8.03 0.90
CA GLY A 23 -9.55 -7.44 2.11
C GLY A 23 -8.15 -6.90 1.84
N LEU A 24 -7.81 -5.75 2.45
CA LEU A 24 -6.45 -5.25 2.41
C LEU A 24 -5.56 -6.20 3.21
N VAL A 25 -4.43 -6.59 2.63
CA VAL A 25 -3.43 -7.42 3.30
C VAL A 25 -2.51 -6.52 4.12
N ASP A 26 -2.21 -6.95 5.35
CA ASP A 26 -1.29 -6.24 6.22
C ASP A 26 0.13 -6.22 5.64
N LYS A 27 0.79 -5.07 5.76
CA LYS A 27 2.18 -4.91 5.34
C LYS A 27 3.12 -5.48 6.39
N GLN A 28 3.74 -6.62 6.08
CA GLN A 28 4.75 -7.26 6.93
C GLN A 28 6.17 -6.73 6.70
N ASN A 29 6.36 -5.89 5.69
CA ASN A 29 7.67 -5.43 5.24
C ASN A 29 8.11 -4.10 5.89
N ILE A 30 7.71 -3.86 7.14
CA ILE A 30 8.10 -2.69 7.93
C ILE A 30 9.23 -3.12 8.86
N VAL A 31 10.38 -2.45 8.74
CA VAL A 31 11.60 -2.73 9.52
C VAL A 31 12.12 -1.46 10.16
N ASN A 32 12.85 -1.56 11.26
CA ASN A 32 13.47 -0.39 11.89
C ASN A 32 14.67 0.10 11.08
N CYS A 33 14.87 1.42 11.03
CA CYS A 33 16.04 2.03 10.44
C CYS A 33 17.28 1.80 11.31
N PRO A 34 18.43 1.37 10.74
CA PRO A 34 19.66 1.16 11.53
C PRO A 34 20.30 2.46 12.04
N ALA A 35 19.99 3.62 11.47
CA ALA A 35 20.56 4.90 11.89
C ALA A 35 19.72 5.61 12.96
N CYS A 36 18.41 5.75 12.75
CA CYS A 36 17.52 6.51 13.66
C CYS A 36 16.51 5.65 14.42
N GLY A 37 16.41 4.34 14.16
CA GLY A 37 15.45 3.45 14.81
C GLY A 37 14.00 3.55 14.33
N MET A 38 13.65 4.57 13.54
CA MET A 38 12.28 4.76 13.04
C MET A 38 11.84 3.70 12.03
N PRO A 39 10.54 3.38 11.96
CA PRO A 39 10.03 2.40 11.00
C PRO A 39 10.23 2.88 9.56
N LYS A 40 10.71 1.98 8.70
CA LYS A 40 10.85 2.18 7.25
C LYS A 40 10.39 0.92 6.51
N LEU A 41 10.15 1.05 5.21
CA LEU A 41 9.91 -0.11 4.36
C LEU A 41 11.21 -0.90 4.12
N SER A 42 11.11 -2.22 4.05
CA SER A 42 12.23 -3.08 3.70
C SER A 42 12.80 -2.71 2.33
N HIS A 43 14.13 -2.74 2.17
CA HIS A 43 14.85 -2.30 0.96
C HIS A 43 14.68 -0.83 0.53
N HIS A 44 13.96 0.00 1.30
CA HIS A 44 13.90 1.45 1.07
C HIS A 44 14.83 2.21 2.01
N LEU A 45 15.27 3.40 1.55
CA LEU A 45 15.93 4.39 2.41
C LEU A 45 14.94 4.93 3.44
N CYS A 46 15.44 5.27 4.62
CA CYS A 46 14.61 5.92 5.64
C CYS A 46 14.26 7.34 5.18
N GLN A 47 12.97 7.68 5.20
CA GLN A 47 12.49 8.99 4.75
C GLN A 47 13.08 10.13 5.57
N GLU A 48 13.20 9.96 6.89
CA GLU A 48 13.74 11.00 7.77
C GLU A 48 15.25 11.16 7.61
N CYS A 49 16.02 10.08 7.71
CA CYS A 49 17.48 10.17 7.57
C CYS A 49 17.87 10.74 6.20
N TYR A 50 17.18 10.31 5.14
CA TYR A 50 17.44 10.85 3.81
C TYR A 50 17.00 12.31 3.70
N GLY A 51 15.87 12.68 4.31
CA GLY A 51 15.37 14.05 4.36
C GLY A 51 16.32 15.01 5.08
N SER A 52 16.86 14.61 6.24
CA SER A 52 17.81 15.42 7.00
C SER A 52 19.16 15.57 6.27
N LEU A 53 19.71 14.46 5.76
CA LEU A 53 20.97 14.46 5.01
C LEU A 53 20.86 15.29 3.73
N SER A 54 19.79 15.11 2.97
CA SER A 54 19.60 15.86 1.71
C SER A 54 19.39 17.35 1.93
N ARG A 55 18.83 17.78 3.06
CA ARG A 55 18.76 19.20 3.43
C ARG A 55 20.13 19.72 3.83
N GLN A 56 20.88 18.97 4.62
CA GLN A 56 22.23 19.36 5.03
C GLN A 56 23.15 19.58 3.82
N TRP A 57 23.20 18.64 2.87
CA TRP A 57 24.01 18.76 1.66
C TRP A 57 23.61 19.90 0.71
N LYS A 58 22.41 20.47 0.85
CA LYS A 58 21.97 21.63 0.07
C LYS A 58 22.36 22.96 0.70
N MET A 59 22.62 22.97 2.01
CA MET A 59 23.00 24.17 2.74
C MET A 59 24.50 24.44 2.66
N GLU A 60 25.26 23.40 2.36
CA GLU A 60 26.69 23.41 2.07
C GLU A 60 26.94 23.79 0.61
#